data_AF-A0A2V3JQ87-F1
#
_entry.id   AF-A0A2V3JQ87-F1
#
_cell.length_a   1.000
_cell.length_b   1.000
_cell.length_c   1.000
_cell.angle_alpha   90.00
_cell.angle_beta   90.00
_cell.angle_gamma   90.00
#
_symmetry.space_group_name_H-M   'P 1'
#
loop_
_entity.id
_entity.type
_entity.pdbx_description
1 polymer ?
#
loop_
_entity_poly.entity_id
_entity_poly.type
_entity_poly.pdbx_seq_one_letter_code
_entity_poly.pdbx_strand_id
1 'polypeptide(L)'
;MSTEMMKIASGTLSDHDRTIDDESLAYSTGAFDVDFDCSNWGAYRAINLMAESYFAGYDEGTTSDMITAEDFNLISKNMLGRVLIDEDDARMLTNNTSLQLEEGYEIKVSQIDVDGTKTQLELLRNGKTVDTEIINVPDTYVYVYESDIEELGDVPLIAAHIDSIFVGTDADMITPRSM
;
A
#
# COMPACT_ATOMS: atom_id res chain seq x y z
N MET A 1 -10.75 13.70 6.22
CA MET A 1 -11.85 13.85 7.20
C MET A 1 -11.47 13.06 8.45
N SER A 2 -11.91 13.44 9.66
CA SER A 2 -11.71 12.59 10.85
C SER A 2 -12.98 11.79 11.12
N THR A 3 -12.83 10.47 11.26
CA THR A 3 -13.91 9.52 11.57
C THR A 3 -13.95 9.14 13.06
N GLU A 4 -13.03 9.69 13.86
CA GLU A 4 -12.88 9.34 15.28
C GLU A 4 -13.85 10.14 16.16
N MET A 5 -14.49 9.46 17.10
CA MET A 5 -15.36 10.06 18.09
C MET A 5 -15.07 9.45 19.46
N MET A 6 -14.86 10.32 20.45
CA MET A 6 -14.86 9.95 21.87
C MET A 6 -16.04 10.60 22.55
N LYS A 7 -16.87 9.80 23.22
CA LYS A 7 -18.11 10.25 23.85
C LYS A 7 -18.22 9.74 25.27
N ILE A 8 -18.65 10.64 26.16
CA ILE A 8 -19.15 10.26 27.48
C ILE A 8 -20.66 10.12 27.39
N ALA A 9 -21.22 9.05 27.95
CA ALA A 9 -22.65 8.77 27.95
C ALA A 9 -23.45 9.94 28.54
N SER A 10 -24.60 10.24 27.95
CA SER A 10 -25.42 11.37 28.40
C SER A 10 -26.04 11.05 29.77
N GLY A 11 -26.04 12.02 30.68
CA GLY A 11 -26.63 11.87 32.00
C GLY A 11 -25.77 11.12 33.02
N THR A 12 -24.52 10.79 32.69
CA THR A 12 -23.57 10.14 33.62
C THR A 12 -22.58 11.13 34.26
N LEU A 13 -22.67 12.42 33.91
CA LEU A 13 -21.86 13.50 34.49
C LEU A 13 -22.75 14.59 35.10
N SER A 14 -22.30 15.13 36.22
CA SER A 14 -22.78 16.34 36.88
C SER A 14 -21.71 17.44 36.84
N ASP A 15 -22.08 18.67 37.22
CA ASP A 15 -21.22 19.87 37.13
C ASP A 15 -19.90 19.79 37.92
N HIS A 16 -19.73 18.79 38.79
CA HIS A 16 -18.57 18.64 39.68
C HIS A 16 -17.86 17.29 39.55
N ASP A 17 -18.26 16.44 38.60
CA ASP A 17 -17.68 15.11 38.50
C ASP A 17 -16.25 15.15 37.95
N ARG A 18 -15.41 14.30 38.55
CA ARG A 18 -14.02 14.05 38.14
C ARG A 18 -13.77 12.57 37.85
N THR A 19 -14.84 11.79 37.77
CA THR A 19 -14.87 10.35 37.55
C THR A 19 -15.90 10.04 36.48
N ILE A 20 -15.65 9.00 35.69
CA ILE A 20 -16.58 8.49 34.68
C ILE A 20 -16.94 7.07 35.10
N ASP A 21 -18.22 6.76 35.10
CA ASP A 21 -18.71 5.41 35.39
C ASP A 21 -18.20 4.41 34.35
N ASP A 22 -18.13 3.14 34.73
CA ASP A 22 -17.76 2.07 33.81
C ASP A 22 -18.69 2.05 32.59
N GLU A 23 -18.14 1.66 31.44
CA GLU A 23 -18.81 1.65 30.12
C GLU A 23 -19.36 3.01 29.63
N SER A 24 -19.21 4.09 30.41
CA SER A 24 -19.72 5.41 30.07
C SER A 24 -18.77 6.23 29.20
N LEU A 25 -17.57 5.72 28.92
CA LEU A 25 -16.63 6.27 27.95
C LEU A 25 -16.56 5.35 26.74
N ALA A 26 -16.99 5.84 25.58
CA ALA A 26 -16.94 5.11 24.33
C ALA A 26 -16.03 5.82 23.33
N TYR A 27 -15.15 5.06 22.69
CA TYR A 27 -14.38 5.47 21.54
C TYR A 27 -14.88 4.69 20.32
N SER A 28 -15.10 5.38 19.21
CA SER A 28 -15.52 4.78 17.94
C SER A 28 -14.80 5.45 16.77
N THR A 29 -14.49 4.66 15.76
CA THR A 29 -13.89 5.11 14.50
C THR A 29 -14.48 4.28 13.35
N GLY A 30 -14.38 4.79 12.13
CA GLY A 30 -14.84 4.11 10.93
C GLY A 30 -13.81 4.22 9.82
N ALA A 31 -13.76 3.18 8.98
CA ALA A 31 -12.91 3.20 7.79
C ALA A 31 -13.45 4.19 6.75
N PHE A 32 -12.55 4.81 6.00
CA PHE A 32 -12.84 5.76 4.93
C PHE A 32 -11.84 5.56 3.79
N ASP A 33 -12.17 6.08 2.62
CA ASP A 33 -11.35 5.90 1.42
C ASP A 33 -10.29 7.00 1.34
N VAL A 34 -9.10 6.62 0.88
CA VAL A 34 -7.95 7.50 0.62
C VAL A 34 -7.50 7.22 -0.81
N ASP A 35 -7.53 8.25 -1.64
CA ASP A 35 -7.03 8.17 -3.01
C ASP A 35 -5.53 7.87 -2.98
N PHE A 36 -5.09 6.91 -3.79
CA PHE A 36 -3.66 6.72 -4.03
C PHE A 36 -3.07 7.96 -4.70
N ASP A 37 -1.80 8.26 -4.41
CA ASP A 37 -1.08 9.30 -5.15
C ASP A 37 -1.02 8.94 -6.65
N CYS A 38 -0.92 7.64 -6.98
CA CYS A 38 -1.18 7.16 -8.33
C CYS A 38 -2.67 7.13 -8.66
N SER A 39 -3.15 8.14 -9.39
CA SER A 39 -4.55 8.26 -9.76
C SER A 39 -5.15 7.06 -10.52
N ASN A 40 -4.32 6.22 -11.15
CA ASN A 40 -4.76 5.04 -11.90
C ASN A 40 -5.16 3.87 -10.99
N TRP A 41 -4.77 3.91 -9.72
CA TRP A 41 -5.03 2.84 -8.74
C TRP A 41 -6.32 3.04 -7.95
N GLY A 42 -6.96 4.21 -8.07
CA GLY A 42 -8.18 4.53 -7.35
C GLY A 42 -7.90 4.88 -5.90
N ALA A 43 -8.56 4.19 -4.96
CA ALA A 43 -8.41 4.42 -3.53
C ALA A 43 -8.19 3.12 -2.74
N TYR A 44 -7.59 3.25 -1.57
CA TYR A 44 -7.56 2.22 -0.53
C TYR A 44 -8.37 2.66 0.69
N ARG A 45 -8.67 1.71 1.58
CA ARG A 45 -9.36 2.01 2.83
C ARG A 45 -8.36 2.27 3.95
N ALA A 46 -8.56 3.38 4.66
CA ALA A 46 -7.84 3.72 5.88
C ALA A 46 -8.79 3.80 7.07
N ILE A 47 -8.25 3.66 8.28
CA ILE A 47 -8.96 3.90 9.54
C ILE A 47 -8.08 4.68 10.49
N ASN A 48 -8.67 5.62 11.21
CA ASN A 48 -7.95 6.37 12.23
C ASN A 48 -8.11 5.71 13.60
N LEU A 49 -6.99 5.46 14.26
CA LEU A 49 -6.94 4.93 15.61
C LEU A 49 -5.98 5.77 16.45
N MET A 50 -6.50 6.40 17.50
CA MET A 50 -5.70 7.21 18.42
C MET A 50 -4.94 8.34 17.70
N ALA A 51 -5.60 9.02 16.77
CA ALA A 51 -5.05 10.08 15.93
C ALA A 51 -3.93 9.65 14.96
N GLU A 52 -3.75 8.34 14.74
CA GLU A 52 -2.90 7.80 13.68
C GLU A 52 -3.75 7.10 12.61
N SER A 53 -3.32 7.19 11.35
CA SER A 53 -3.99 6.53 10.23
C SER A 53 -3.34 5.20 9.91
N TYR A 54 -4.16 4.18 9.67
CA TYR A 54 -3.75 2.83 9.36
C TYR A 54 -4.42 2.35 8.08
N PHE A 55 -3.70 1.57 7.29
CA PHE A 55 -4.27 0.81 6.19
C PHE A 55 -5.27 -0.23 6.75
N ALA A 56 -6.46 -0.25 6.15
CA ALA A 56 -7.57 -1.08 6.57
C ALA A 56 -7.98 -2.09 5.49
N GLY A 57 -7.63 -1.88 4.22
CA GLY A 57 -8.06 -2.77 3.15
C GLY A 57 -8.17 -2.18 1.75
N TYR A 58 -8.66 -3.01 0.85
CA TYR A 58 -9.06 -2.70 -0.53
C TYR A 58 -10.54 -3.02 -0.73
N ASP A 59 -11.18 -2.32 -1.65
CA ASP A 59 -12.61 -2.44 -1.93
C ASP A 59 -12.82 -2.40 -3.45
N GLU A 60 -13.41 -3.43 -4.04
CA GLU A 60 -13.67 -3.62 -5.48
C GLU A 60 -14.37 -2.40 -6.10
N GLY A 61 -15.17 -1.66 -5.31
CA GLY A 61 -15.84 -0.46 -5.77
C GLY A 61 -14.95 0.78 -5.95
N THR A 62 -13.72 0.76 -5.43
CA THR A 62 -12.84 1.94 -5.34
C THR A 62 -11.39 1.68 -5.73
N THR A 63 -10.88 0.48 -5.47
CA THR A 63 -9.53 0.05 -5.84
C THR A 63 -9.55 -0.47 -7.28
N SER A 64 -8.56 -0.06 -8.08
CA SER A 64 -8.41 -0.52 -9.46
C SER A 64 -7.99 -1.99 -9.53
N ASP A 65 -8.49 -2.72 -10.53
CA ASP A 65 -8.05 -4.08 -10.88
C ASP A 65 -6.55 -4.18 -11.18
N MET A 66 -5.87 -3.04 -11.41
CA MET A 66 -4.41 -2.97 -11.51
C MET A 66 -3.69 -3.33 -10.21
N ILE A 67 -4.36 -3.21 -9.06
CA ILE A 67 -3.85 -3.57 -7.73
C ILE A 67 -4.43 -4.91 -7.30
N THR A 68 -5.76 -5.00 -7.28
CA THR A 68 -6.49 -6.22 -6.90
C THR A 68 -7.93 -6.12 -7.41
N ALA A 69 -8.48 -7.26 -7.83
CA ALA A 69 -9.90 -7.40 -8.15
C ALA A 69 -10.72 -7.90 -6.95
N GLU A 70 -10.08 -8.20 -5.81
CA GLU A 70 -10.72 -8.75 -4.62
C GLU A 70 -10.76 -7.74 -3.47
N ASP A 71 -11.89 -7.75 -2.75
CA ASP A 71 -12.04 -7.07 -1.47
C ASP A 71 -11.08 -7.63 -0.44
N PHE A 72 -10.42 -6.74 0.28
CA PHE A 72 -9.56 -7.10 1.40
C PHE A 72 -9.88 -6.24 2.61
N ASN A 73 -10.20 -6.84 3.74
CA ASN A 73 -10.57 -6.11 4.95
C ASN A 73 -9.76 -6.62 6.14
N LEU A 74 -8.81 -5.81 6.61
CA LEU A 74 -8.00 -6.12 7.80
C LEU A 74 -8.76 -5.92 9.10
N ILE A 75 -9.71 -4.99 9.13
CA ILE A 75 -10.48 -4.68 10.34
C ILE A 75 -11.32 -5.90 10.77
N SER A 76 -11.93 -6.61 9.81
CA SER A 76 -12.69 -7.83 10.10
C SER A 76 -11.81 -8.95 10.69
N LYS A 77 -10.50 -8.85 10.50
CA LYS A 77 -9.47 -9.77 11.02
C LYS A 77 -8.79 -9.25 12.29
N ASN A 78 -9.25 -8.14 12.86
CA ASN A 78 -8.64 -7.44 14.00
C ASN A 78 -7.16 -7.05 13.74
N MET A 79 -6.83 -6.77 12.49
CA MET A 79 -5.48 -6.38 12.06
C MET A 79 -5.51 -4.97 11.48
N LEU A 80 -4.36 -4.30 11.50
CA LEU A 80 -4.14 -2.99 10.88
C LEU A 80 -2.75 -2.98 10.26
N GLY A 81 -2.63 -2.36 9.08
CA GLY A 81 -1.35 -2.14 8.41
C GLY A 81 -0.94 -0.67 8.48
N ARG A 82 0.33 -0.38 8.22
CA ARG A 82 0.77 1.00 7.97
C ARG A 82 1.07 1.15 6.49
N VAL A 83 0.62 2.25 5.91
CA VAL A 83 1.13 2.69 4.60
C VAL A 83 2.52 3.23 4.84
N LEU A 84 3.51 2.61 4.21
CA LEU A 84 4.92 2.98 4.35
C LEU A 84 5.35 3.95 3.26
N ILE A 85 4.81 3.75 2.07
CA ILE A 85 5.05 4.53 0.85
C ILE A 85 3.72 4.65 0.12
N ASP A 86 3.42 5.86 -0.36
CA ASP A 86 2.31 6.21 -1.26
C ASP A 86 2.76 7.52 -1.93
N GLU A 87 3.45 7.43 -3.06
CA GLU A 87 4.09 8.56 -3.77
C GLU A 87 3.92 8.40 -5.30
N ASP A 88 3.68 9.50 -6.03
CA ASP A 88 3.67 9.56 -7.51
C ASP A 88 4.93 10.21 -8.13
N ASP A 89 6.01 10.21 -7.36
CA ASP A 89 7.28 10.79 -7.79
C ASP A 89 7.97 9.95 -8.86
N ALA A 90 8.32 10.59 -9.97
CA ALA A 90 9.10 9.96 -11.02
C ALA A 90 10.54 9.70 -10.55
N ARG A 91 10.93 8.43 -10.49
CA ARG A 91 12.31 7.99 -10.18
C ARG A 91 12.99 7.51 -11.45
N MET A 92 14.32 7.46 -11.48
CA MET A 92 15.06 6.91 -12.62
C MET A 92 15.98 5.80 -12.11
N LEU A 93 15.78 4.59 -12.61
CA LEU A 93 16.61 3.42 -12.35
C LEU A 93 17.48 3.15 -13.57
N THR A 94 18.66 2.60 -13.37
CA THR A 94 19.51 2.04 -14.42
C THR A 94 19.72 0.55 -14.18
N ASN A 95 20.19 -0.22 -15.18
CA ASN A 95 20.37 -1.69 -15.11
C ASN A 95 21.22 -2.24 -13.93
N ASN A 96 21.80 -1.39 -13.09
CA ASN A 96 22.58 -1.79 -11.92
C ASN A 96 22.15 -1.09 -10.63
N THR A 97 21.04 -0.36 -10.63
CA THR A 97 20.48 0.29 -9.43
C THR A 97 19.16 -0.36 -9.05
N SER A 98 18.89 -0.45 -7.75
CA SER A 98 17.58 -0.84 -7.23
C SER A 98 16.82 0.38 -6.71
N LEU A 99 15.50 0.33 -6.79
CA LEU A 99 14.60 1.20 -6.07
C LEU A 99 14.48 0.68 -4.64
N GLN A 100 15.01 1.43 -3.68
CA GLN A 100 14.86 1.11 -2.27
C GLN A 100 13.45 1.44 -1.81
N LEU A 101 12.82 0.49 -1.11
CA LEU A 101 11.55 0.65 -0.43
C LEU A 101 11.79 0.55 1.08
N GLU A 102 10.71 0.53 1.85
CA GLU A 102 10.77 0.37 3.30
C GLU A 102 10.91 -1.11 3.73
N GLU A 103 11.25 -1.33 5.00
CA GLU A 103 11.40 -2.66 5.62
C GLU A 103 12.39 -3.61 4.91
N GLY A 104 13.38 -3.04 4.22
CA GLY A 104 14.42 -3.77 3.52
C GLY A 104 13.97 -4.40 2.20
N TYR A 105 12.80 -3.99 1.69
CA TYR A 105 12.40 -4.32 0.33
C TYR A 105 13.13 -3.45 -0.70
N GLU A 106 13.43 -4.02 -1.85
CA GLU A 106 13.98 -3.29 -3.00
C GLU A 106 13.48 -3.90 -4.31
N ILE A 107 13.14 -3.06 -5.29
CA ILE A 107 12.81 -3.50 -6.65
C ILE A 107 14.03 -3.27 -7.53
N LYS A 108 14.46 -4.32 -8.22
CA LYS A 108 15.59 -4.29 -9.14
C LYS A 108 15.13 -4.64 -10.55
N VAL A 109 15.63 -3.88 -11.51
CA VAL A 109 15.53 -4.21 -12.93
C VAL A 109 16.63 -5.20 -13.26
N SER A 110 16.25 -6.42 -13.64
CA SER A 110 17.22 -7.49 -13.93
C SER A 110 17.53 -7.62 -15.41
N GLN A 111 16.52 -7.46 -16.26
CA GLN A 111 16.63 -7.54 -17.72
C GLN A 111 15.65 -6.60 -18.41
N ILE A 112 16.04 -6.12 -19.58
CA ILE A 112 15.21 -5.32 -20.47
C ILE A 112 15.26 -5.98 -21.85
N ASP A 113 14.11 -6.12 -22.49
CA ASP A 113 14.04 -6.64 -23.85
C ASP A 113 14.64 -5.65 -24.85
N VAL A 114 15.13 -6.15 -25.99
CA VAL A 114 15.84 -5.37 -27.02
C VAL A 114 15.01 -4.18 -27.51
N ASP A 115 13.69 -4.35 -27.57
CA ASP A 115 12.75 -3.32 -28.03
C ASP A 115 12.32 -2.34 -26.92
N GLY A 116 12.72 -2.57 -25.66
CA GLY A 116 12.35 -1.74 -24.51
C GLY A 116 10.87 -1.81 -24.11
N THR A 117 10.13 -2.80 -24.61
CA THR A 117 8.68 -2.95 -24.35
C THR A 117 8.36 -3.90 -23.19
N LYS A 118 9.36 -4.64 -22.71
CA LYS A 118 9.26 -5.59 -21.61
C LYS A 118 10.46 -5.50 -20.70
N THR A 119 10.24 -5.75 -19.41
CA THR A 119 11.31 -5.85 -18.44
C THR A 119 11.03 -6.95 -17.42
N GLN A 120 12.10 -7.53 -16.91
CA GLN A 120 12.05 -8.45 -15.78
C GLN A 120 12.43 -7.68 -14.50
N LEU A 121 11.49 -7.64 -13.55
CA LEU A 121 11.69 -7.10 -12.23
C LEU A 121 11.99 -8.21 -11.23
N GLU A 122 12.88 -7.94 -10.29
CA GLU A 122 13.13 -8.75 -9.12
C GLU A 122 12.80 -7.92 -7.88
N LEU A 123 11.92 -8.43 -7.02
CA LEU A 123 11.72 -7.89 -5.69
C LEU A 123 12.61 -8.65 -4.72
N LEU A 124 13.44 -7.93 -3.98
CA LEU A 124 14.27 -8.49 -2.92
C LEU A 124 13.78 -7.99 -1.57
N ARG A 125 13.95 -8.82 -0.54
CA ARG A 125 13.82 -8.43 0.86
C ARG A 125 15.10 -8.81 1.60
N ASN A 126 15.78 -7.82 2.17
CA ASN A 126 17.06 -8.00 2.86
C ASN A 126 18.11 -8.74 1.99
N GLY A 127 18.19 -8.35 0.71
CA GLY A 127 19.15 -8.90 -0.27
C GLY A 127 18.84 -10.31 -0.78
N LYS A 128 17.65 -10.85 -0.51
CA LYS A 128 17.18 -12.12 -1.08
C LYS A 128 15.96 -11.88 -1.97
N THR A 129 16.00 -12.39 -3.19
CA THR A 129 14.85 -12.37 -4.10
C THR A 129 13.66 -13.10 -3.47
N VAL A 130 12.54 -12.40 -3.35
CA VAL A 130 11.26 -12.94 -2.87
C VAL A 130 10.24 -13.06 -3.98
N ASP A 131 10.39 -12.30 -5.07
CA ASP A 131 9.54 -12.40 -6.24
C ASP A 131 10.26 -11.98 -7.53
N THR A 132 9.77 -12.45 -8.68
CA THR A 132 10.31 -12.13 -9.99
C THR A 132 9.21 -12.18 -11.05
N GLU A 133 9.04 -11.09 -11.78
CA GLU A 133 7.99 -10.96 -12.79
C GLU A 133 8.50 -10.29 -14.07
N ILE A 134 7.95 -10.73 -15.22
CA ILE A 134 8.15 -10.06 -16.50
C ILE A 134 6.89 -9.27 -16.83
N ILE A 135 7.02 -7.95 -16.92
CA ILE A 135 5.91 -7.06 -17.26
C ILE A 135 6.09 -6.44 -18.64
N ASN A 136 4.99 -6.01 -19.24
CA ASN A 136 5.05 -5.09 -20.38
C ASN A 136 5.22 -3.66 -19.85
N VAL A 137 5.60 -2.72 -20.71
CA VAL A 137 5.70 -1.31 -20.32
C VAL A 137 4.85 -0.45 -21.27
N PRO A 138 4.00 0.46 -20.75
CA PRO A 138 3.75 0.72 -19.33
C PRO A 138 2.86 -0.35 -18.68
N ASP A 139 3.12 -0.67 -17.40
CA ASP A 139 2.28 -1.59 -16.61
C ASP A 139 2.51 -1.39 -15.10
N THR A 140 1.66 -2.00 -14.28
CA THR A 140 1.80 -2.02 -12.82
C THR A 140 2.29 -3.39 -12.37
N TYR A 141 3.43 -3.41 -11.69
CA TYR A 141 3.91 -4.58 -10.96
C TYR A 141 3.23 -4.64 -9.59
N VAL A 142 2.71 -5.80 -9.19
CA VAL A 142 2.07 -6.00 -7.87
C VAL A 142 2.63 -7.25 -7.22
N TYR A 143 3.27 -7.06 -6.06
CA TYR A 143 3.65 -8.17 -5.19
C TYR A 143 2.54 -8.45 -4.19
N VAL A 144 2.00 -9.67 -4.26
CA VAL A 144 1.02 -10.19 -3.32
C VAL A 144 1.73 -11.05 -2.28
N TYR A 145 1.60 -10.66 -1.02
CA TYR A 145 2.10 -11.44 0.10
C TYR A 145 1.12 -12.55 0.44
N GLU A 146 1.53 -13.79 0.18
CA GLU A 146 0.86 -15.01 0.64
C GLU A 146 1.19 -15.23 2.12
N SER A 147 0.21 -15.00 2.98
CA SER A 147 0.40 -15.14 4.42
C SER A 147 0.24 -16.59 4.90
N ASP A 148 1.16 -17.05 5.75
CA ASP A 148 1.01 -18.32 6.49
C ASP A 148 -0.17 -18.33 7.48
N ILE A 149 -0.73 -17.15 7.78
CA ILE A 149 -1.95 -17.00 8.57
C ILE A 149 -3.14 -17.22 7.63
N GLU A 150 -3.76 -18.40 7.73
CA GLU A 150 -4.89 -18.83 6.90
C GLU A 150 -6.03 -17.80 6.88
N GLU A 151 -6.29 -17.16 8.02
CA GLU A 151 -7.33 -16.13 8.12
C GLU A 151 -6.98 -14.83 7.37
N LEU A 152 -5.69 -14.54 7.10
CA LEU A 152 -5.26 -13.32 6.42
C LEU A 152 -5.45 -13.42 4.91
N GLY A 153 -5.19 -14.56 4.29
CA GLY A 153 -5.26 -14.71 2.83
C GLY A 153 -4.20 -13.86 2.11
N ASP A 154 -4.44 -13.67 0.82
CA ASP A 154 -3.51 -12.99 -0.09
C ASP A 154 -3.64 -11.48 0.01
N VAL A 155 -2.52 -10.78 0.19
CA VAL A 155 -2.51 -9.33 0.43
C VAL A 155 -1.62 -8.63 -0.59
N PRO A 156 -2.17 -7.80 -1.50
CA PRO A 156 -1.34 -6.87 -2.28
C PRO A 156 -0.56 -5.98 -1.31
N LEU A 157 0.76 -6.12 -1.31
CA LEU A 157 1.64 -5.47 -0.32
C LEU A 157 2.47 -4.35 -0.94
N ILE A 158 2.94 -4.55 -2.17
CA ILE A 158 3.76 -3.57 -2.90
C ILE A 158 3.18 -3.46 -4.31
N ALA A 159 2.94 -2.24 -4.75
CA ALA A 159 2.61 -1.93 -6.14
C ALA A 159 3.60 -0.90 -6.68
N ALA A 160 4.02 -1.04 -7.93
CA ALA A 160 4.92 -0.09 -8.57
C ALA A 160 4.52 0.10 -10.03
N HIS A 161 4.26 1.35 -10.43
CA HIS A 161 3.92 1.67 -11.80
C HIS A 161 5.19 1.97 -12.61
N ILE A 162 5.40 1.19 -13.67
CA ILE A 162 6.51 1.35 -14.60
C ILE A 162 6.02 2.09 -15.84
N ASP A 163 6.39 3.37 -15.96
CA ASP A 163 5.88 4.26 -17.02
C ASP A 163 6.67 4.12 -18.33
N SER A 164 8.00 4.07 -18.25
CA SER A 164 8.86 4.02 -19.44
C SER A 164 10.22 3.36 -19.21
N ILE A 165 10.77 2.81 -20.29
CA ILE A 165 12.11 2.24 -20.36
C ILE A 165 12.88 2.86 -21.54
N PHE A 166 14.14 3.19 -21.31
CA PHE A 166 15.10 3.68 -22.28
C PHE A 166 16.26 2.70 -22.39
N VAL A 167 16.47 2.14 -23.59
CA VAL A 167 17.61 1.26 -23.88
C VAL A 167 18.71 2.09 -24.56
N GLY A 168 19.94 2.05 -24.04
CA GLY A 168 21.04 2.90 -24.48
C GLY A 168 22.35 2.15 -24.62
N THR A 169 23.18 2.52 -25.59
CA THR A 169 24.44 1.80 -25.93
C THR A 169 25.47 1.72 -24.80
N ASP A 170 25.33 2.52 -23.73
CA ASP A 170 26.22 2.49 -22.54
C ASP A 170 25.47 2.36 -21.19
N ALA A 171 24.13 2.43 -21.18
CA ALA A 171 23.28 2.18 -19.99
C ALA A 171 21.79 2.16 -20.41
N ASP A 172 21.03 1.21 -19.87
CA ASP A 172 19.56 1.23 -19.95
C ASP A 172 18.97 1.81 -18.66
N MET A 173 17.82 2.47 -18.79
CA MET A 173 17.21 3.31 -17.77
C MET A 173 15.68 3.12 -17.72
N ILE A 174 15.08 3.10 -16.54
CA ILE A 174 13.63 2.96 -16.32
C ILE A 174 13.13 4.15 -15.51
N THR A 175 11.94 4.66 -15.81
CA THR A 175 11.29 5.70 -15.00
C THR A 175 10.09 5.13 -14.23
N PRO A 176 10.22 4.68 -12.97
CA PRO A 176 9.06 4.45 -12.12
C PRO A 176 8.33 5.76 -11.87
N ARG A 177 6.99 5.75 -11.89
CA ARG A 177 6.20 6.98 -11.71
C ARG A 177 5.33 6.97 -10.46
N SER A 178 5.04 5.81 -9.88
CA SER A 178 4.38 5.76 -8.58
C SER A 178 4.68 4.47 -7.85
N MET A 179 4.55 4.50 -6.53
CA MET A 179 4.73 3.38 -5.62
C MET A 179 3.93 3.57 -4.33
#